data_AF-A0A7X9JL54-F1
#
_entry.id   AF-A0A7X9JL54-F1
#
_cell.length_a   1.000
_cell.length_b   1.000
_cell.length_c   1.000
_cell.angle_alpha   90.00
_cell.angle_beta   90.00
_cell.angle_gamma   90.00
#
_symmetry.space_group_name_H-M   'P 1'
#
loop_
_entity.id
_entity.type
_entity.pdbx_description
1 polymer ?
#
loop_
_entity_poly.entity_id
_entity_poly.type
_entity_poly.pdbx_seq_one_letter_code
_entity_poly.pdbx_strand_id
1 'polypeptide(L)'
;MPKEAAKAWYDKAKKEFETNGDVFDRFIYLWFSFNILYSQHFENDERNAIKNFVDNDYLKIVSNATINDILSSEAAMYFYSRIIKNMRYIKFKVSNEWVTTRKNNEILKNKVYHIHGRLKNLLMILYQVRCNLFHGDKMYLRESDTEVVTYAANALEKILGKYLR
;
A
#
# COMPACT_ATOMS: atom_id res chain seq x y z
N MET A 1 -2.38 14.16 -17.92
CA MET A 1 -3.77 13.83 -17.54
C MET A 1 -3.92 12.69 -16.51
N PRO A 2 -3.03 11.68 -16.37
CA PRO A 2 -3.11 10.72 -15.25
C PRO A 2 -2.79 11.31 -13.87
N LYS A 3 -1.77 12.18 -13.77
CA LYS A 3 -1.36 12.80 -12.49
C LYS A 3 -2.43 13.71 -11.89
N GLU A 4 -3.19 14.43 -12.71
CA GLU A 4 -4.30 15.31 -12.27
C GLU A 4 -5.46 14.51 -11.69
N ALA A 5 -5.89 13.44 -12.38
CA ALA A 5 -6.93 12.55 -11.88
C ALA A 5 -6.51 11.85 -10.58
N ALA A 6 -5.26 11.37 -10.50
CA ALA A 6 -4.70 10.83 -9.27
C ALA A 6 -4.69 11.86 -8.13
N LYS A 7 -4.35 13.12 -8.43
CA LYS A 7 -4.36 14.21 -7.45
C LYS A 7 -5.77 14.52 -6.94
N ALA A 8 -6.78 14.53 -7.79
CA ALA A 8 -8.17 14.75 -7.36
C ALA A 8 -8.64 13.70 -6.32
N TRP A 9 -8.31 12.42 -6.54
CA TRP A 9 -8.63 11.35 -5.58
C TRP A 9 -7.82 11.46 -4.28
N TYR A 10 -6.55 11.84 -4.38
CA TYR A 10 -5.71 12.10 -3.21
C TYR A 10 -6.26 13.24 -2.34
N ASP A 11 -6.64 14.36 -2.96
CA ASP A 11 -7.21 15.51 -2.25
C ASP A 11 -8.58 15.17 -1.64
N LYS A 12 -9.39 14.35 -2.32
CA LYS A 12 -10.64 13.80 -1.75
C LYS A 12 -10.38 12.95 -0.51
N ALA A 13 -9.37 12.08 -0.53
CA ALA A 13 -9.01 11.25 0.62
C ALA A 13 -8.57 12.08 1.84
N LYS A 14 -7.82 13.17 1.60
CA LYS A 14 -7.43 14.11 2.65
C LYS A 14 -8.63 14.80 3.28
N LYS A 15 -9.57 15.26 2.46
CA LYS A 15 -10.80 15.90 2.96
C LYS A 15 -11.63 14.94 3.82
N GLU A 16 -11.72 13.66 3.41
CA GLU A 16 -12.41 12.62 4.19
C GLU A 16 -11.81 12.49 5.61
N PHE A 17 -10.48 12.53 5.72
CA PHE A 17 -9.80 12.50 7.01
C PHE A 17 -10.12 13.73 7.88
N GLU A 18 -10.14 14.92 7.29
CA GLU A 18 -10.39 16.19 8.00
C GLU A 18 -11.82 16.28 8.55
N THR A 19 -12.78 15.59 7.92
CA THR A 19 -14.19 15.60 8.34
C THR A 19 -14.58 14.45 9.28
N ASN A 20 -13.61 13.78 9.92
CA ASN A 20 -13.81 12.55 10.71
C ASN A 20 -14.53 11.44 9.91
N GLY A 21 -14.23 11.36 8.62
CA GLY A 21 -14.74 10.32 7.72
C GLY A 21 -14.17 8.94 8.03
N ASP A 22 -14.74 7.93 7.38
CA ASP A 22 -14.38 6.54 7.60
C ASP A 22 -12.97 6.22 7.07
N VAL A 23 -12.16 5.52 7.87
CA VAL A 23 -10.76 5.23 7.51
C VAL A 23 -10.62 4.25 6.34
N PHE A 24 -11.60 3.38 6.14
CA PHE A 24 -11.66 2.49 4.98
C PHE A 24 -11.92 3.30 3.72
N ASP A 25 -12.87 4.23 3.74
CA ASP A 25 -13.14 5.13 2.61
C ASP A 25 -11.90 5.96 2.25
N ARG A 26 -11.23 6.54 3.26
CA ARG A 26 -9.94 7.22 3.07
C ARG A 26 -8.92 6.31 2.39
N PHE A 27 -8.75 5.08 2.87
CA PHE A 27 -7.80 4.14 2.27
C PHE A 27 -8.16 3.79 0.82
N ILE A 28 -9.45 3.61 0.52
CA ILE A 28 -9.93 3.33 -0.83
C ILE A 28 -9.70 4.51 -1.77
N TYR A 29 -9.98 5.74 -1.35
CA TYR A 29 -9.70 6.93 -2.16
C TYR A 29 -8.20 7.11 -2.44
N LEU A 30 -7.34 6.86 -1.45
CA LEU A 30 -5.89 6.80 -1.66
C LEU A 30 -5.51 5.69 -2.65
N TRP A 31 -6.15 4.52 -2.56
CA TRP A 31 -5.88 3.44 -3.49
C TRP A 31 -6.31 3.77 -4.92
N PHE A 32 -7.43 4.47 -5.12
CA PHE A 32 -7.84 4.95 -6.44
C PHE A 32 -6.82 5.93 -7.03
N SER A 33 -6.33 6.88 -6.22
CA SER A 33 -5.23 7.76 -6.61
C SER A 33 -4.01 6.95 -7.07
N PHE A 34 -3.60 5.95 -6.29
CA PHE A 34 -2.45 5.10 -6.62
C PHE A 34 -2.69 4.23 -7.86
N ASN A 35 -3.89 3.65 -8.01
CA ASN A 35 -4.27 2.82 -9.15
C ASN A 35 -4.16 3.56 -10.47
N ILE A 36 -4.60 4.82 -10.51
CA ILE A 36 -4.44 5.66 -11.70
C ILE A 36 -2.96 5.80 -12.07
N LEU A 37 -2.07 5.97 -11.08
CA LEU A 37 -0.64 6.18 -11.33
C LEU A 37 0.06 4.94 -11.91
N TYR A 38 -0.20 3.74 -11.37
CA TYR A 38 0.43 2.53 -11.89
C TYR A 38 -0.33 1.89 -13.06
N SER A 39 -1.54 2.34 -13.39
CA SER A 39 -2.38 1.76 -14.45
C SER A 39 -1.70 1.72 -15.82
N GLN A 40 -0.82 2.69 -16.11
CA GLN A 40 -0.04 2.73 -17.34
C GLN A 40 0.93 1.55 -17.50
N HIS A 41 1.27 0.86 -16.41
CA HIS A 41 2.14 -0.32 -16.40
C HIS A 41 1.35 -1.64 -16.32
N PHE A 42 0.02 -1.58 -16.46
CA PHE A 42 -0.82 -2.75 -16.26
C PHE A 42 -0.89 -3.63 -17.52
N GLU A 43 -0.27 -4.81 -17.45
CA GLU A 43 -0.29 -5.85 -18.49
C GLU A 43 -0.82 -7.18 -17.91
N ASN A 44 -1.96 -7.14 -17.22
CA ASN A 44 -2.61 -8.29 -16.55
C ASN A 44 -1.97 -8.78 -15.23
N ASP A 45 -0.89 -8.15 -14.74
CA ASP A 45 -0.35 -8.39 -13.40
C ASP A 45 -0.21 -7.08 -12.62
N GLU A 46 -1.15 -6.87 -11.70
CA GLU A 46 -1.19 -5.68 -10.85
C GLU A 46 0.05 -5.54 -9.94
N ARG A 47 0.63 -6.66 -9.48
CA ARG A 47 1.82 -6.62 -8.63
C ARG A 47 3.03 -6.16 -9.43
N ASN A 48 3.16 -6.59 -10.67
CA ASN A 48 4.22 -6.13 -11.56
C ASN A 48 4.00 -4.68 -11.99
N ALA A 49 2.75 -4.27 -12.27
CA ALA A 49 2.42 -2.87 -12.56
C ALA A 49 2.86 -1.93 -11.43
N ILE A 50 2.60 -2.29 -10.17
CA ILE A 50 3.05 -1.53 -9.00
C ILE A 50 4.58 -1.43 -8.93
N LYS A 51 5.30 -2.52 -9.16
CA LYS A 51 6.77 -2.52 -9.12
C LYS A 51 7.34 -1.67 -10.26
N ASN A 52 6.78 -1.79 -11.45
CA ASN A 52 7.17 -1.03 -12.63
C ASN A 52 6.92 0.47 -12.42
N PHE A 53 5.80 0.85 -11.80
CA PHE A 53 5.57 2.25 -11.40
C PHE A 53 6.66 2.76 -10.46
N VAL A 54 7.07 1.97 -9.47
CA VAL A 54 8.16 2.37 -8.57
C VAL A 54 9.44 2.59 -9.37
N ASP A 55 9.85 1.59 -10.15
CA ASP A 55 11.13 1.59 -10.85
C ASP A 55 11.21 2.64 -11.97
N ASN A 56 10.11 2.84 -12.69
CA ASN A 56 10.09 3.66 -13.90
C ASN A 56 9.55 5.09 -13.70
N ASP A 57 8.79 5.37 -12.63
CA ASP A 57 8.23 6.71 -12.41
C ASP A 57 8.63 7.27 -11.04
N TYR A 58 8.31 6.55 -9.97
CA TYR A 58 8.43 7.09 -8.61
C TYR A 58 9.87 7.45 -8.27
N LEU A 59 10.81 6.56 -8.57
CA LEU A 59 12.24 6.74 -8.27
C LEU A 59 12.94 7.80 -9.13
N LYS A 60 12.34 8.22 -10.25
CA LYS A 60 12.86 9.33 -11.06
C LYS A 60 12.65 10.69 -10.40
N ILE A 61 11.65 10.78 -9.52
CA ILE A 61 11.20 12.05 -8.93
C ILE A 61 11.50 12.10 -7.43
N VAL A 62 11.36 10.97 -6.73
CA VAL A 62 11.47 10.91 -5.26
C VAL A 62 12.86 10.45 -4.83
N SER A 63 13.55 11.29 -4.06
CA SER A 63 14.91 11.02 -3.59
C SER A 63 15.01 9.88 -2.56
N ASN A 64 16.18 9.26 -2.44
CA ASN A 64 16.45 8.26 -1.41
C ASN A 64 16.22 8.79 0.01
N ALA A 65 16.56 10.05 0.30
CA ALA A 65 16.30 10.66 1.61
C ALA A 65 14.80 10.71 1.92
N THR A 66 13.98 11.06 0.92
CA THR A 66 12.52 11.07 1.03
C THR A 66 11.94 9.67 1.21
N ILE A 67 12.48 8.66 0.51
CA ILE A 67 12.06 7.27 0.71
C ILE A 67 12.42 6.80 2.13
N ASN A 68 13.58 7.21 2.65
CA ASN A 68 13.99 6.85 4.00
C ASN A 68 13.08 7.47 5.07
N ASP A 69 12.63 8.71 4.85
CA ASP A 69 11.62 9.40 5.67
C ASP A 69 10.30 8.60 5.68
N ILE A 70 9.81 8.16 4.51
CA ILE A 70 8.62 7.30 4.42
C ILE A 70 8.82 6.00 5.21
N LEU A 71 9.94 5.30 4.97
CA LEU A 71 10.21 4.00 5.58
C LEU A 71 10.45 4.08 7.09
N SER A 72 10.84 5.25 7.61
CA SER A 72 11.05 5.49 9.05
C SER A 72 9.80 6.05 9.74
N SER A 73 8.72 6.29 9.01
CA SER A 73 7.47 6.74 9.62
C SER A 73 6.82 5.62 10.43
N GLU A 74 6.09 6.00 11.49
CA GLU A 74 5.33 5.07 12.33
C GLU A 74 4.44 4.15 11.49
N ALA A 75 3.80 4.69 10.46
CA ALA A 75 2.94 3.95 9.55
C ALA A 75 3.65 2.85 8.76
N ALA A 76 4.90 3.10 8.30
CA ALA A 76 5.68 2.06 7.65
C ALA A 76 6.22 1.04 8.67
N MET A 77 6.63 1.50 9.86
CA MET A 77 7.18 0.66 10.92
C MET A 77 6.16 -0.31 11.51
N TYR A 78 4.87 0.04 11.55
CA TYR A 78 3.79 -0.87 11.93
C TYR A 78 3.86 -2.20 11.16
N PHE A 79 4.16 -2.13 9.86
CA PHE A 79 4.28 -3.29 8.99
C PHE A 79 5.64 -4.01 9.06
N TYR A 80 6.55 -3.66 9.98
CA TYR A 80 7.78 -4.42 10.17
C TYR A 80 7.51 -5.76 10.87
N SER A 81 6.56 -5.75 11.81
CA SER A 81 6.15 -6.92 12.60
C SER A 81 4.74 -7.40 12.26
N ARG A 82 3.86 -6.53 11.76
CA ARG A 82 2.48 -6.89 11.42
C ARG A 82 2.39 -7.73 10.14
N ILE A 83 2.19 -9.04 10.30
CA ILE A 83 1.98 -9.96 9.17
C ILE A 83 0.52 -9.93 8.74
N ILE A 84 0.28 -9.66 7.46
CA ILE A 84 -1.05 -9.69 6.86
C ILE A 84 -1.24 -11.05 6.18
N LYS A 85 -2.30 -11.76 6.58
CA LYS A 85 -2.71 -13.03 5.96
C LYS A 85 -3.57 -12.76 4.74
N ASN A 86 -3.41 -13.52 3.67
CA ASN A 86 -4.32 -13.44 2.54
C ASN A 86 -5.66 -14.07 2.90
N MET A 87 -6.73 -13.28 2.92
CA MET A 87 -8.07 -13.74 3.29
C MET A 87 -8.86 -14.34 2.12
N ARG A 88 -8.37 -14.23 0.87
CA ARG A 88 -8.93 -15.05 -0.21
C ARG A 88 -8.62 -16.50 0.13
N TYR A 89 -9.65 -17.28 0.45
CA TYR A 89 -9.56 -18.72 0.51
C TYR A 89 -9.17 -19.20 -0.89
N ILE A 90 -7.87 -19.41 -1.11
CA ILE A 90 -7.37 -19.95 -2.37
C ILE A 90 -7.83 -21.40 -2.36
N LYS A 91 -8.98 -21.69 -2.99
CA LYS A 91 -9.48 -23.04 -3.34
C LYS A 91 -8.48 -23.92 -4.11
N PHE A 92 -7.24 -23.45 -4.31
CA PHE A 92 -6.24 -23.95 -5.26
C PHE A 92 -4.86 -24.24 -4.66
N LYS A 93 -4.68 -24.31 -3.33
CA LYS A 93 -3.37 -24.71 -2.80
C LYS A 93 -3.32 -26.19 -2.39
N VAL A 94 -2.42 -26.88 -3.10
CA VAL A 94 -1.85 -28.21 -2.89
C VAL A 94 -1.07 -28.31 -1.55
N SER A 95 -1.01 -27.25 -0.75
CA SER A 95 -0.40 -27.25 0.59
C SER A 95 -1.26 -26.54 1.63
N ASN A 96 -1.24 -27.04 2.87
CA ASN A 96 -1.99 -26.53 4.03
C ASN A 96 -1.49 -25.15 4.56
N GLU A 97 -0.68 -24.41 3.80
CA GLU A 97 -0.07 -23.16 4.27
C GLU A 97 -0.77 -21.90 3.76
N TRP A 98 -1.15 -21.04 4.70
CA TRP A 98 -1.68 -19.70 4.42
C TRP A 98 -0.66 -18.84 3.67
N VAL A 99 -1.09 -18.19 2.59
CA VAL A 99 -0.29 -17.13 1.95
C VAL A 99 -0.28 -15.90 2.86
N THR A 100 0.91 -15.40 3.19
CA THR A 100 1.08 -14.22 4.07
C THR A 100 2.08 -13.23 3.49
N THR A 101 2.16 -12.04 4.08
CA THR A 101 3.16 -11.03 3.72
C THR A 101 4.53 -11.25 4.35
N ARG A 102 4.77 -12.31 5.14
CA ARG A 102 5.97 -12.51 5.96
C ARG A 102 7.29 -12.18 5.25
N LYS A 103 7.48 -12.68 4.03
CA LYS A 103 8.68 -12.40 3.22
C LYS A 103 8.84 -10.91 2.89
N ASN A 104 7.74 -10.21 2.59
CA ASN A 104 7.76 -8.77 2.35
C ASN A 104 8.13 -8.01 3.64
N ASN A 105 7.58 -8.41 4.79
CA ASN A 105 7.92 -7.82 6.09
C ASN A 105 9.42 -7.98 6.41
N GLU A 106 9.99 -9.16 6.13
CA GLU A 106 11.42 -9.44 6.35
C GLU A 106 12.34 -8.56 5.50
N ILE A 107 11.96 -8.31 4.24
CA ILE A 107 12.70 -7.39 3.38
C ILE A 107 12.51 -5.94 3.85
N LEU A 108 11.28 -5.54 4.18
CA LEU A 108 10.95 -4.18 4.62
C LEU A 108 11.75 -3.77 5.88
N LYS A 109 11.83 -4.66 6.89
CA LYS A 109 12.51 -4.38 8.16
C LYS A 109 14.04 -4.38 8.05
N ASN A 110 14.60 -5.15 7.12
CA ASN A 110 16.04 -5.37 7.05
C ASN A 110 16.73 -4.29 6.20
N LYS A 111 17.54 -3.45 6.85
CA LYS A 111 18.27 -2.34 6.25
C LYS A 111 19.41 -2.76 5.31
N VAL A 112 19.80 -4.05 5.28
CA VAL A 112 20.75 -4.60 4.30
C VAL A 112 20.16 -4.56 2.89
N TYR A 113 18.83 -4.68 2.74
CA TYR A 113 18.20 -4.55 1.43
C TYR A 113 18.19 -3.11 0.95
N HIS A 114 18.37 -2.94 -0.36
CA HIS A 114 18.31 -1.64 -1.01
C HIS A 114 16.99 -0.92 -0.71
N ILE A 115 17.07 0.39 -0.50
CA ILE A 115 15.94 1.22 -0.05
C ILE A 115 14.72 1.13 -0.98
N HIS A 116 14.96 1.04 -2.29
CA HIS A 116 13.89 0.86 -3.29
C HIS A 116 13.21 -0.50 -3.17
N GLY A 117 13.98 -1.55 -2.88
CA GLY A 117 13.44 -2.89 -2.61
C GLY A 117 12.55 -2.88 -1.37
N ARG A 118 12.97 -2.18 -0.31
CA ARG A 118 12.16 -2.00 0.90
C ARG A 118 10.85 -1.26 0.62
N LEU A 119 10.88 -0.18 -0.17
CA LEU A 119 9.68 0.55 -0.60
C LEU A 119 8.72 -0.34 -1.41
N LYS A 120 9.24 -1.11 -2.39
CA LYS A 120 8.42 -2.05 -3.16
C LYS A 120 7.74 -3.08 -2.26
N ASN A 121 8.43 -3.58 -1.24
CA ASN A 121 7.87 -4.54 -0.29
C ASN A 121 6.82 -3.92 0.63
N LEU A 122 6.97 -2.65 1.04
CA LEU A 122 5.89 -1.92 1.72
C LEU A 122 4.63 -1.87 0.84
N LEU A 123 4.76 -1.47 -0.42
CA LEU A 123 3.61 -1.43 -1.36
C LEU A 123 2.97 -2.81 -1.58
N MET A 124 3.75 -3.89 -1.59
CA MET A 124 3.20 -5.27 -1.65
C MET A 124 2.39 -5.64 -0.40
N ILE A 125 2.76 -5.12 0.78
CA ILE A 125 1.98 -5.30 2.00
C ILE A 125 0.67 -4.49 1.91
N LEU A 126 0.74 -3.21 1.52
CA LEU A 126 -0.45 -2.36 1.36
C LEU A 126 -1.42 -2.93 0.31
N TYR A 127 -0.89 -3.48 -0.78
CA TYR A 127 -1.65 -4.21 -1.79
C TYR A 127 -2.43 -5.39 -1.17
N GLN A 128 -1.80 -6.15 -0.27
CA GLN A 128 -2.47 -7.26 0.41
C GLN A 128 -3.56 -6.78 1.36
N VAL A 129 -3.34 -5.67 2.08
CA VAL A 129 -4.39 -5.03 2.92
C VAL A 129 -5.59 -4.66 2.05
N ARG A 130 -5.37 -4.05 0.89
CA ARG A 130 -6.44 -3.76 -0.07
C ARG A 130 -7.16 -5.01 -0.56
N CYS A 131 -6.41 -6.05 -0.96
CA CYS A 131 -7.02 -7.31 -1.38
C CYS A 131 -7.92 -7.90 -0.30
N ASN A 132 -7.48 -7.84 0.96
CA ASN A 132 -8.25 -8.30 2.09
C ASN A 132 -9.52 -7.46 2.33
N LEU A 133 -9.46 -6.15 2.10
CA LEU A 133 -10.62 -5.27 2.23
C LEU A 133 -11.72 -5.57 1.19
N PHE A 134 -11.34 -5.88 -0.05
CA PHE A 134 -12.31 -6.19 -1.13
C PHE A 134 -12.74 -7.66 -1.21
N HIS A 135 -11.95 -8.59 -0.64
CA HIS A 135 -12.16 -10.04 -0.82
C HIS A 135 -12.14 -10.86 0.46
N GLY A 136 -11.91 -10.26 1.62
CA GLY A 136 -12.11 -10.92 2.90
C GLY A 136 -13.60 -11.13 3.14
N ASP A 137 -13.94 -12.14 3.97
CA ASP A 137 -15.24 -12.16 4.60
C ASP A 137 -15.42 -10.81 5.29
N LYS A 138 -16.46 -10.09 4.88
CA LYS A 138 -16.80 -8.69 5.16
C LYS A 138 -17.10 -8.42 6.65
N MET A 139 -16.30 -8.94 7.56
CA MET A 139 -16.39 -8.66 9.00
C MET A 139 -15.61 -7.40 9.32
N TYR A 140 -16.16 -6.26 8.90
CA TYR A 140 -15.62 -4.89 9.07
C TYR A 140 -15.46 -4.42 10.54
N LEU A 141 -15.59 -5.33 11.52
CA LEU A 141 -15.88 -4.98 12.92
C LEU A 141 -14.81 -5.45 13.92
N ARG A 142 -13.65 -5.95 13.46
CA ARG A 142 -12.54 -6.20 14.37
C ARG A 142 -11.70 -4.93 14.48
N GLU A 143 -11.48 -4.43 15.69
CA GLU A 143 -10.62 -3.25 15.96
C GLU A 143 -9.23 -3.38 15.30
N SER A 144 -8.73 -4.62 15.17
CA SER A 144 -7.48 -4.93 14.49
C SER A 144 -7.47 -4.60 12.99
N ASP A 145 -8.63 -4.57 12.34
CA ASP A 145 -8.75 -4.28 10.91
C ASP A 145 -8.78 -2.78 10.67
N THR A 146 -9.48 -2.02 11.52
CA THR A 146 -9.44 -0.56 11.54
C THR A 146 -8.03 -0.05 11.78
N GLU A 147 -7.29 -0.63 12.73
CA GLU A 147 -5.89 -0.26 13.00
C GLU A 147 -5.00 -0.53 11.77
N VAL A 148 -5.08 -1.73 11.19
CA VAL A 148 -4.31 -2.11 9.99
C VAL A 148 -4.58 -1.15 8.83
N VAL A 149 -5.86 -0.82 8.59
CA VAL A 149 -6.26 0.07 7.50
C VAL A 149 -5.83 1.52 7.79
N THR A 150 -5.87 1.95 9.03
CA THR A 150 -5.36 3.28 9.45
C THR A 150 -3.89 3.43 9.11
N TYR A 151 -3.06 2.48 9.52
CA TYR A 151 -1.63 2.53 9.20
C TYR A 151 -1.35 2.34 7.71
N ALA A 152 -2.16 1.54 7.00
CA ALA A 152 -2.06 1.41 5.55
C ALA A 152 -2.38 2.73 4.83
N ALA A 153 -3.44 3.42 5.22
CA ALA A 153 -3.81 4.74 4.70
C ALA A 153 -2.70 5.77 4.97
N ASN A 154 -2.21 5.85 6.20
CA ASN A 154 -1.15 6.79 6.57
C ASN A 154 0.15 6.54 5.77
N ALA A 155 0.53 5.28 5.56
CA ALA A 155 1.70 4.93 4.75
C ALA A 155 1.50 5.31 3.27
N LEU A 156 0.33 4.98 2.70
CA LEU A 156 0.03 5.26 1.29
C LEU A 156 -0.10 6.77 1.03
N GLU A 157 -0.71 7.53 1.94
CA GLU A 157 -0.79 8.99 1.83
C GLU A 157 0.61 9.62 1.83
N LYS A 158 1.51 9.16 2.70
CA LYS A 158 2.90 9.64 2.71
C LYS A 158 3.59 9.37 1.37
N ILE A 159 3.42 8.17 0.79
CA ILE A 159 3.98 7.82 -0.52
C ILE A 159 3.42 8.74 -1.61
N LEU A 160 2.09 8.81 -1.73
CA LEU A 160 1.43 9.63 -2.75
C LEU A 160 1.75 11.12 -2.60
N GLY A 161 1.77 11.62 -1.37
CA GLY A 161 2.05 13.02 -1.06
C GLY A 161 3.46 13.46 -1.45
N LYS A 162 4.44 12.56 -1.55
CA LYS A 162 5.79 12.92 -2.05
C LYS A 162 5.87 12.93 -3.58
N TYR A 163 5.02 12.16 -4.24
CA TYR A 163 5.00 12.03 -5.71
C TYR A 163 4.06 13.02 -6.42
N LEU A 164 2.93 13.32 -5.78
CA LEU A 164 1.89 14.22 -6.31
C LEU A 164 2.11 15.69 -5.96
N ARG A 165 3.11 16.00 -5.14
CA ARG A 165 3.63 17.37 -4.99
C ARG A 165 4.29 17.85 -6.28
#